data_AF-A0AAE8W896-F1
#
_entry.id   AF-A0AAE8W896-F1
#
_cell.length_a   1.000
_cell.length_b   1.000
_cell.length_c   1.000
_cell.angle_alpha   90.00
_cell.angle_beta   90.00
_cell.angle_gamma   90.00
#
_symmetry.space_group_name_H-M   'P 1'
#
loop_
_entity.id
_entity.type
_entity.pdbx_description
1 polymer ?
#
loop_
_entity_poly.entity_id
_entity_poly.type
_entity_poly.pdbx_seq_one_letter_code
_entity_poly.pdbx_strand_id
1 'polypeptide(L)'
;MAAERSDGPREEFVEALVELHADASVGALAEWGTGHGITVTPMAAGVLLTGTGGRFAEAFGDAPGDRTQPRSLPVPQALRDTVRSVTVLPLPTLGVDTPSPD
;
A
#
# COMPACT_ATOMS: atom_id res chain seq x y z
N MET A 1 28.59 26.15 -5.88
CA MET A 1 27.99 24.82 -5.66
C MET A 1 27.14 24.93 -4.42
N ALA A 2 25.82 24.99 -4.57
CA ALA A 2 24.87 24.87 -3.48
C ALA A 2 23.94 23.71 -3.86
N ALA A 3 23.93 22.66 -3.06
CA ALA A 3 22.98 21.58 -3.21
C ALA A 3 21.64 22.10 -2.70
N GLU A 4 20.82 22.60 -3.61
CA GLU A 4 19.40 22.83 -3.37
C GLU A 4 18.78 21.46 -3.05
N ARG A 5 18.60 21.17 -1.76
CA ARG A 5 17.72 20.09 -1.34
C ARG A 5 16.33 20.49 -1.81
N SER A 6 15.87 19.88 -2.91
CA SER A 6 14.47 19.95 -3.33
C SER A 6 13.62 19.38 -2.20
N ASP A 7 13.16 20.25 -1.31
CA ASP A 7 12.04 20.01 -0.40
C ASP A 7 10.76 20.15 -1.23
N GLY A 8 10.57 19.23 -2.17
CA GLY A 8 9.25 18.99 -2.74
C GLY A 8 8.35 18.40 -1.65
N PRO A 9 7.02 18.56 -1.72
CA PRO A 9 6.13 17.87 -0.80
C PRO A 9 6.49 16.38 -0.83
N ARG A 10 6.94 15.84 0.32
CA ARG A 10 7.26 14.41 0.42
C ARG A 10 6.03 13.65 -0.04
N GLU A 11 6.14 12.97 -1.18
CA GLU A 11 5.08 12.08 -1.64
C GLU A 11 4.79 11.07 -0.54
N GLU A 12 3.53 11.02 -0.12
CA GLU A 12 3.11 10.13 0.94
C GLU A 12 3.28 8.68 0.49
N PHE A 13 4.00 7.88 1.27
CA PHE A 13 4.22 6.47 0.97
C PHE A 13 3.12 5.61 1.58
N VAL A 14 2.50 4.76 0.77
CA VAL A 14 1.36 3.91 1.11
C VAL A 14 1.77 2.46 1.19
N GLU A 15 1.21 1.79 2.19
CA GLU A 15 1.32 0.35 2.39
C GLU A 15 -0.08 -0.25 2.40
N ALA A 16 -0.27 -1.36 1.69
CA ALA A 16 -1.52 -2.09 1.70
C ALA A 16 -1.29 -3.61 1.79
N LEU A 17 -2.08 -4.27 2.61
CA LEU A 17 -2.15 -5.72 2.67
C LEU A 17 -3.15 -6.23 1.64
N VAL A 18 -2.79 -7.34 1.02
CA VAL A 18 -3.61 -8.04 0.04
C VAL A 18 -3.80 -9.47 0.49
N GLU A 19 -5.06 -9.88 0.59
CA GLU A 19 -5.42 -11.28 0.72
C GLU A 19 -5.69 -11.86 -0.67
N LEU A 20 -5.04 -12.98 -0.97
CA LEU A 20 -5.28 -13.74 -2.20
C LEU A 20 -6.43 -14.74 -2.00
N HIS A 21 -7.06 -15.16 -3.09
CA HIS A 21 -7.87 -16.37 -3.06
C HIS A 21 -7.00 -17.61 -2.77
N ALA A 22 -7.59 -18.64 -2.16
CA ALA A 22 -6.86 -19.81 -1.64
C ALA A 22 -5.97 -20.51 -2.68
N ASP A 23 -6.42 -20.56 -3.94
CA ASP A 23 -5.72 -21.22 -5.04
C ASP A 23 -5.01 -20.22 -6.00
N ALA A 24 -5.03 -18.92 -5.66
CA ALA A 24 -4.46 -17.89 -6.52
C ALA A 24 -2.96 -17.72 -6.29
N SER A 25 -2.22 -17.56 -7.39
CA SER A 25 -0.78 -17.27 -7.33
C SER A 25 -0.52 -15.76 -7.33
N VAL A 26 0.60 -15.35 -6.72
CA VAL A 26 1.02 -13.94 -6.67
C VAL A 26 1.46 -13.39 -8.05
N GLY A 27 1.67 -14.23 -9.06
CA GLY A 27 2.24 -13.83 -10.36
C GLY A 27 1.44 -12.72 -11.05
N ALA A 28 0.12 -12.91 -11.18
CA ALA A 28 -0.75 -11.91 -11.81
C ALA A 28 -0.76 -10.57 -11.04
N LEU A 29 -0.72 -10.63 -9.71
CA LEU A 29 -0.62 -9.44 -8.86
C LEU A 29 0.73 -8.73 -9.03
N ALA A 30 1.83 -9.48 -9.14
CA ALA A 30 3.17 -8.94 -9.33
C ALA A 30 3.35 -8.24 -10.68
N GLU A 31 2.84 -8.85 -11.76
CA GLU A 31 2.83 -8.24 -13.09
C GLU A 31 1.99 -6.96 -13.11
N TRP A 32 0.79 -7.01 -12.52
CA TRP A 32 -0.08 -5.85 -12.38
C TRP A 32 0.59 -4.72 -11.59
N GLY A 33 1.15 -5.02 -10.42
CA GLY A 33 1.81 -4.02 -9.57
C GLY A 33 2.97 -3.33 -10.29
N THR A 34 3.80 -4.10 -11.00
CA THR A 34 4.92 -3.56 -11.81
C THR A 34 4.41 -2.57 -12.86
N GLY A 35 3.32 -2.89 -13.55
CA GLY A 35 2.70 -2.00 -14.55
C GLY A 35 2.19 -0.67 -13.98
N HIS A 36 1.88 -0.63 -12.68
CA HIS A 36 1.40 0.55 -11.96
C HIS A 36 2.48 1.24 -11.11
N GLY A 37 3.73 0.78 -11.16
CA GLY A 37 4.80 1.31 -10.31
C GLY A 37 4.59 1.03 -8.82
N ILE A 38 3.86 -0.04 -8.49
CA ILE A 38 3.60 -0.53 -7.14
C ILE A 38 4.49 -1.76 -6.90
N THR A 39 5.24 -1.73 -5.81
CA THR A 39 6.09 -2.85 -5.42
C THR A 39 5.26 -3.91 -4.71
N VAL A 40 5.43 -5.17 -5.12
CA VAL A 40 4.69 -6.33 -4.61
C VAL A 40 5.63 -7.24 -3.84
N THR A 41 5.38 -7.45 -2.56
CA THR A 41 6.21 -8.27 -1.67
C THR A 41 5.38 -9.42 -1.09
N PRO A 42 5.59 -10.67 -1.52
CA PRO A 42 4.93 -11.84 -0.92
C PRO A 42 5.33 -12.01 0.55
N MET A 43 4.38 -12.40 1.40
CA MET A 43 4.56 -12.66 2.82
C MET A 43 3.91 -13.99 3.22
N ALA A 44 4.23 -14.50 4.41
CA ALA A 44 3.61 -15.72 4.94
C ALA A 44 2.08 -15.59 5.13
N ALA A 45 1.60 -14.38 5.45
CA ALA A 45 0.18 -14.10 5.74
C ALA A 45 -0.59 -13.46 4.58
N GLY A 46 0.03 -13.24 3.42
CA GLY A 46 -0.58 -12.52 2.30
C GLY A 46 0.46 -11.83 1.42
N VAL A 47 0.10 -10.70 0.81
CA VAL A 47 1.00 -9.91 -0.03
C VAL A 47 0.98 -8.45 0.42
N LEU A 48 2.15 -7.82 0.50
CA LEU A 48 2.28 -6.40 0.79
C LEU A 48 2.49 -5.61 -0.50
N LEU A 49 1.66 -4.60 -0.72
CA LEU A 49 1.82 -3.59 -1.77
C LEU A 49 2.39 -2.32 -1.18
N THR A 50 3.37 -1.73 -1.85
CA THR A 50 4.00 -0.48 -1.43
C THR A 50 4.26 0.47 -2.59
N GLY A 51 4.13 1.78 -2.37
CA GLY A 51 4.25 2.80 -3.42
C GLY A 51 3.77 4.17 -2.97
N THR A 52 3.87 5.18 -3.83
CA THR A 52 3.38 6.53 -3.49
C THR A 52 1.85 6.62 -3.57
N GLY A 53 1.25 7.52 -2.78
CA GLY A 53 -0.20 7.72 -2.76
C GLY A 53 -0.79 8.06 -4.13
N GLY A 54 -0.05 8.80 -4.96
CA GLY A 54 -0.44 9.08 -6.34
C GLY A 54 -0.56 7.82 -7.20
N ARG A 55 0.39 6.88 -7.07
CA ARG A 55 0.36 5.60 -7.78
C ARG A 55 -0.77 4.69 -7.29
N PHE A 56 -1.06 4.69 -6.00
CA PHE A 56 -2.22 3.99 -5.46
C PHE A 56 -3.54 4.58 -6.00
N ALA A 57 -3.68 5.91 -6.00
CA ALA A 57 -4.87 6.56 -6.53
C ALA A 57 -5.08 6.26 -8.03
N GLU A 58 -4.00 6.28 -8.81
CA GLU A 58 -4.02 5.92 -10.23
C GLU A 58 -4.41 4.45 -10.45
N ALA A 59 -3.82 3.53 -9.70
CA ALA A 59 -3.99 2.09 -9.89
C ALA A 59 -5.36 1.56 -9.41
N PHE A 60 -5.86 2.11 -8.29
CA PHE A 60 -7.12 1.68 -7.68
C PHE A 60 -8.32 2.56 -8.07
N GLY A 61 -8.07 3.71 -8.70
CA GLY A 61 -9.09 4.70 -9.05
C GLY A 61 -9.68 5.45 -7.84
N ASP A 62 -9.13 5.23 -6.64
CA ASP A 62 -9.57 5.84 -5.39
C ASP A 62 -8.34 6.18 -4.54
N ALA A 63 -8.39 7.33 -3.86
CA ALA A 63 -7.30 7.78 -3.01
C ALA A 63 -7.26 6.94 -1.72
N PRO A 64 -6.05 6.68 -1.17
CA PRO A 64 -5.88 5.89 0.05
C PRO A 64 -6.56 6.53 1.30
N GLY A 65 -6.92 7.81 1.25
CA GLY A 65 -7.64 8.52 2.32
C GLY A 65 -6.72 9.12 3.38
N ASP A 66 -7.27 9.46 4.55
CA ASP A 66 -6.53 10.09 5.66
C ASP A 66 -5.63 9.12 6.45
N ARG A 67 -5.73 7.81 6.18
CA ARG A 67 -4.92 6.73 6.76
C ARG A 67 -4.77 6.79 8.28
N THR A 68 -5.81 7.26 8.95
CA THR A 68 -5.92 7.20 10.42
C THR A 68 -6.37 5.82 10.91
N GLN A 69 -7.07 5.08 10.05
CA GLN A 69 -7.55 3.72 10.29
C GLN A 69 -7.31 2.85 9.06
N PRO A 70 -7.26 1.50 9.22
CA PRO A 70 -7.25 0.59 8.08
C PRO A 70 -8.46 0.84 7.18
N ARG A 71 -8.25 0.90 5.86
CA ARG A 71 -9.31 1.11 4.88
C ARG A 71 -9.22 0.08 3.77
N SER A 72 -10.35 -0.56 3.46
CA SER A 72 -10.43 -1.44 2.29
C SER A 72 -10.54 -0.62 1.00
N LEU A 73 -9.74 -0.99 0.00
CA LEU A 73 -9.83 -0.46 -1.35
C LEU A 73 -10.63 -1.43 -2.25
N PRO A 74 -11.29 -0.93 -3.30
CA PRO A 74 -11.91 -1.79 -4.29
C PRO A 74 -10.85 -2.66 -4.98
N VAL A 75 -11.15 -3.94 -5.19
CA VAL A 75 -10.29 -4.83 -5.96
C VAL A 75 -10.38 -4.46 -7.45
N PRO A 76 -9.26 -4.11 -8.11
CA PRO A 76 -9.24 -3.81 -9.54
C PRO A 76 -9.81 -4.96 -10.37
N GLN A 77 -10.53 -4.65 -11.45
CA GLN A 77 -11.21 -5.67 -12.26
C GLN A 77 -10.26 -6.77 -12.76
N ALA A 78 -9.04 -6.39 -13.18
CA ALA A 78 -8.02 -7.31 -13.66
C ALA A 78 -7.54 -8.32 -12.60
N LEU A 79 -7.80 -8.06 -11.32
CA LEU A 79 -7.32 -8.86 -10.19
C LEU A 79 -8.43 -9.60 -9.45
N ARG A 80 -9.71 -9.49 -9.84
CA ARG A 80 -10.84 -10.05 -9.08
C ARG A 80 -10.80 -11.56 -8.89
N ASP A 81 -10.19 -12.29 -9.81
CA ASP A 81 -10.04 -13.76 -9.69
C ASP A 81 -8.82 -14.15 -8.84
N THR A 82 -7.94 -13.21 -8.54
CA THR A 82 -6.67 -13.43 -7.81
C THR A 82 -6.73 -12.88 -6.38
N VAL A 83 -7.30 -11.69 -6.22
CA VAL A 83 -7.30 -10.90 -4.98
C VAL A 83 -8.68 -10.90 -4.36
N ARG A 84 -8.75 -11.31 -3.09
CA ARG A 84 -9.95 -11.32 -2.28
C ARG A 84 -10.24 -9.95 -1.67
N SER A 85 -9.22 -9.30 -1.13
CA SER A 85 -9.32 -8.01 -0.45
C SER A 85 -8.02 -7.22 -0.57
N VAL A 86 -8.13 -5.90 -0.51
CA VAL A 86 -7.01 -4.97 -0.40
C VAL A 86 -7.30 -4.02 0.74
N THR A 87 -6.38 -3.89 1.68
CA THR A 87 -6.53 -3.04 2.87
C THR A 87 -5.31 -2.14 3.01
N VAL A 88 -5.51 -0.84 2.84
CA VAL A 88 -4.51 0.18 3.14
C VAL A 88 -4.32 0.24 4.65
N LEU A 89 -3.06 0.20 5.06
CA LEU A 89 -2.66 0.30 6.45
C LEU A 89 -2.62 1.77 6.90
N PRO A 90 -2.96 2.03 8.17
CA PRO A 90 -2.81 3.36 8.74
C PRO A 90 -1.33 3.77 8.73
N LEU A 91 -1.09 5.08 8.77
CA LEU A 91 0.28 5.56 8.95
C LEU A 91 0.83 5.06 10.30
N PRO A 92 2.08 4.54 10.32
CA PRO A 92 2.69 4.12 11.57
C PRO A 92 2.79 5.32 12.51
N THR A 93 2.20 5.20 13.69
CA THR A 93 2.40 6.15 14.77
C THR A 93 3.81 5.91 15.34
N LEU A 94 4.76 6.77 14.97
CA LEU A 94 6.00 6.91 15.74
C LEU A 94 5.59 7.27 17.17
N GLY A 95 5.88 6.36 18.10
CA GLY A 95 5.30 6.34 19.44
C GLY A 95 5.19 7.73 20.08
N VAL A 96 3.96 8.08 20.46
CA VAL A 96 3.79 8.82 21.70
C VAL A 96 4.51 7.99 22.77
N ASP A 97 5.54 8.57 23.38
CA ASP A 97 6.16 8.05 24.60
C ASP A 97 5.02 7.59 25.52
N THR A 98 4.78 6.29 25.63
CA THR A 98 3.93 5.78 26.70
C THR A 98 4.69 6.10 27.99
N PRO A 99 4.20 7.01 28.85
CA PRO A 99 4.89 7.25 30.11
C PRO A 99 4.96 5.91 30.84
N SER A 100 6.19 5.47 31.13
CA SER A 100 6.39 4.32 31.99
C SER A 100 5.67 4.57 33.30
N PRO A 101 4.84 3.64 33.80
CA PRO A 101 4.27 3.79 35.12
C PRO A 101 5.41 3.69 36.16
N ASP A 102 5.52 4.71 37.00
CA ASP A 102 6.27 4.70 38.27
C ASP A 102 5.70 3.66 39.25
#